data_AF-A0A935VYS0-F1
#
_entry.id   AF-A0A935VYS0-F1
#
_cell.length_a   1.000
_cell.length_b   1.000
_cell.length_c   1.000
_cell.angle_alpha   90.00
_cell.angle_beta   90.00
_cell.angle_gamma   90.00
#
_symmetry.space_group_name_H-M   'P 1'
#
loop_
_entity.id
_entity.type
_entity.pdbx_description
1 polymer ?
#
loop_
_entity_poly.entity_id
_entity_poly.type
_entity_poly.pdbx_seq_one_letter_code
_entity_poly.pdbx_strand_id
1 'polypeptide(L)'
;MKDDPTDAGKERREQDDAEGDRFPSADQLIGTFLSEASLWPVLAVVVGSGGAFSAALIVLAVLDRNPFAAAALFLIAGMTVDVVYRARSRPSYRNGALLLGLIWLLGLVFTGLAVWSGIAFAH
;
A
#
# COMPACT_ATOMS: atom_id res chain seq x y z
N MET A 1 -0.04 -55.75 -11.07
CA MET A 1 0.37 -54.57 -11.85
C MET A 1 -0.78 -54.22 -12.77
N LYS A 2 -1.61 -53.26 -12.35
CA LYS A 2 -2.73 -52.71 -13.12
C LYS A 2 -2.68 -51.22 -12.83
N ASP A 3 -1.98 -50.50 -13.71
CA ASP A 3 -1.92 -49.05 -13.68
C ASP A 3 -3.25 -48.55 -14.25
N ASP A 4 -4.05 -47.93 -13.38
CA ASP A 4 -5.30 -47.26 -13.76
C ASP A 4 -4.93 -45.84 -14.25
N PRO A 5 -5.11 -45.51 -15.55
CA PRO A 5 -4.65 -44.24 -16.12
C PRO A 5 -5.60 -43.07 -15.82
N THR A 6 -6.60 -43.24 -14.95
CA THR A 6 -7.75 -42.34 -14.88
C THR A 6 -7.64 -41.24 -13.79
N ASP A 7 -6.63 -41.29 -12.92
CA ASP A 7 -6.53 -40.34 -11.80
C ASP A 7 -5.73 -39.06 -12.13
N ALA A 8 -4.74 -39.17 -13.02
CA ALA A 8 -3.88 -38.02 -13.40
C ALA A 8 -4.62 -36.93 -14.20
N GLY A 9 -5.80 -37.24 -14.75
CA GLY A 9 -6.63 -36.32 -15.52
C GLY A 9 -7.59 -35.46 -14.68
N LYS A 10 -7.91 -35.88 -13.45
CA LYS A 10 -8.80 -35.14 -12.54
C LYS A 10 -8.05 -34.07 -11.76
N GLU A 11 -6.86 -34.38 -11.25
CA GLU A 11 -6.05 -33.41 -10.48
C GLU A 11 -5.57 -32.22 -11.32
N ARG A 12 -5.35 -32.41 -12.63
CA ARG A 12 -4.99 -31.30 -13.54
C ARG A 12 -6.15 -30.37 -13.87
N ARG A 13 -7.40 -30.87 -13.89
CA ARG A 13 -8.58 -30.04 -14.18
C ARG A 13 -9.03 -29.22 -12.97
N GLU A 14 -8.89 -29.77 -11.76
CA GLU A 14 -9.22 -29.01 -10.54
C GLU A 14 -8.18 -27.91 -10.21
N GLN A 15 -6.94 -28.02 -10.69
CA GLN A 15 -5.95 -26.93 -10.56
C GLN A 15 -6.18 -25.79 -11.54
N ASP A 16 -6.56 -26.06 -12.79
CA ASP A 16 -6.83 -25.01 -13.79
C ASP A 16 -8.12 -24.23 -13.49
N ASP A 17 -9.16 -24.89 -12.93
CA ASP A 17 -10.43 -24.22 -12.62
C ASP A 17 -10.39 -23.38 -11.32
N ALA A 18 -9.38 -23.56 -10.46
CA ALA A 18 -9.19 -22.76 -9.24
C ALA A 18 -8.43 -21.43 -9.47
N GLU A 19 -7.84 -21.26 -10.66
CA GLU A 19 -7.10 -20.05 -11.06
C GLU A 19 -8.00 -19.03 -11.79
N GLY A 20 -9.21 -19.44 -12.23
CA GLY A 20 -10.10 -18.65 -13.09
C GLY A 20 -10.89 -17.51 -12.42
N ASP A 21 -11.09 -17.57 -11.10
CA ASP A 21 -11.93 -16.61 -10.35
C ASP A 21 -11.18 -15.89 -9.21
N ARG A 22 -9.84 -15.91 -9.22
CA ARG A 22 -9.06 -15.13 -8.26
C ARG A 22 -9.07 -13.67 -8.69
N PHE A 23 -9.88 -12.85 -8.03
CA PHE A 23 -9.79 -11.39 -8.13
C PHE A 23 -8.31 -10.96 -8.14
N PRO A 24 -7.90 -10.06 -9.06
CA PRO A 24 -6.51 -9.66 -9.16
C PRO A 24 -6.01 -9.19 -7.80
N SER A 25 -4.84 -9.69 -7.39
CA SER A 25 -4.25 -9.28 -6.12
C SER A 25 -4.05 -7.75 -6.11
N ALA A 26 -4.16 -7.12 -4.94
CA ALA A 26 -4.00 -5.66 -4.83
C ALA A 26 -2.68 -5.16 -5.44
N ASP A 27 -1.62 -5.98 -5.38
CA ASP A 27 -0.32 -5.65 -5.97
C ASP A 27 -0.30 -5.74 -7.51
N GLN A 28 -1.06 -6.67 -8.10
CA GLN A 28 -1.30 -6.69 -9.55
C GLN A 28 -2.10 -5.47 -10.00
N LEU A 29 -3.15 -5.12 -9.26
CA LEU A 29 -3.92 -3.91 -9.54
C LEU A 29 -3.02 -2.66 -9.51
N ILE A 30 -2.25 -2.47 -8.44
CA ILE A 30 -1.31 -1.35 -8.29
C ILE A 30 -0.26 -1.37 -9.41
N GLY A 31 0.23 -2.54 -9.80
CA GLY A 31 1.11 -2.71 -10.95
C GLY A 31 0.49 -2.17 -12.23
N THR A 32 -0.77 -2.52 -12.52
CA THR A 32 -1.52 -2.01 -13.66
C THR A 32 -1.69 -0.49 -13.62
N PHE A 33 -2.03 0.08 -12.45
CA PHE A 33 -2.15 1.54 -12.27
C PHE A 33 -0.84 2.28 -12.53
N LEU A 34 0.31 1.66 -12.25
CA LEU A 34 1.63 2.24 -12.52
C LEU A 34 2.03 2.11 -13.99
N SER A 35 1.68 1.00 -14.65
CA SER A 35 2.05 0.74 -16.05
C SER A 35 1.17 1.48 -17.07
N GLU A 36 -0.10 1.73 -16.75
CA GLU A 36 -1.03 2.38 -17.68
C GLU A 36 -1.09 3.89 -17.44
N ALA A 37 -0.72 4.68 -18.45
CA ALA A 37 -0.72 6.15 -18.36
C ALA A 37 -2.13 6.75 -18.12
N SER A 38 -3.18 6.06 -18.56
CA SER A 38 -4.58 6.43 -18.32
C SER A 38 -4.98 6.39 -16.84
N LEU A 39 -4.25 5.63 -16.02
CA LEU A 39 -4.55 5.36 -14.62
C LEU A 39 -3.76 6.26 -13.64
N TRP A 40 -2.81 7.04 -14.15
CA TRP A 40 -2.02 7.99 -13.37
C TRP A 40 -2.84 9.04 -12.60
N PRO A 41 -3.97 9.58 -13.12
CA PRO A 41 -4.78 10.52 -12.35
C PRO A 41 -5.31 9.90 -11.05
N VAL A 42 -5.77 8.64 -11.10
CA VAL A 42 -6.25 7.92 -9.91
C VAL A 42 -5.10 7.71 -8.93
N LEU A 43 -3.94 7.28 -9.43
CA LEU A 43 -2.74 7.12 -8.62
C LEU A 43 -2.34 8.43 -7.93
N ALA A 44 -2.37 9.56 -8.64
CA ALA A 44 -2.06 10.87 -8.11
C ALA A 44 -3.03 11.29 -6.99
N VAL A 45 -4.32 10.99 -7.14
CA VAL A 45 -5.33 11.24 -6.09
C VAL A 45 -5.06 10.36 -4.86
N VAL A 46 -4.76 9.07 -5.05
CA VAL A 46 -4.45 8.14 -3.95
C VAL A 46 -3.19 8.58 -3.20
N VAL A 47 -2.11 8.89 -3.92
CA VAL A 47 -0.85 9.33 -3.32
C VAL A 47 -1.03 10.70 -2.66
N GLY A 48 -1.72 11.64 -3.31
CA GLY A 48 -1.97 12.98 -2.78
C GLY A 48 -2.83 12.97 -1.52
N SER A 49 -3.94 12.25 -1.51
CA SER A 49 -4.82 12.12 -0.34
C SER A 49 -4.14 11.36 0.80
N GLY A 50 -3.43 10.25 0.50
CA GLY A 50 -2.65 9.51 1.48
C GLY A 50 -1.52 10.36 2.08
N GLY A 51 -0.81 11.12 1.25
CA GLY A 51 0.26 12.03 1.68
C GLY A 51 -0.28 13.16 2.56
N ALA A 52 -1.38 13.80 2.14
CA ALA A 52 -2.03 14.84 2.94
C ALA A 52 -2.53 14.32 4.29
N PHE A 53 -3.13 13.13 4.31
CA PHE A 53 -3.58 12.47 5.54
C PHE A 53 -2.41 12.15 6.47
N SER A 54 -1.32 11.58 5.93
CA SER A 54 -0.09 11.32 6.70
C SER A 54 0.47 12.61 7.30
N ALA A 55 0.54 13.68 6.50
CA ALA A 55 1.02 14.98 6.97
C ALA A 55 0.16 15.55 8.10
N ALA A 56 -1.17 15.50 7.96
CA ALA A 56 -2.10 15.94 8.99
C ALA A 56 -1.91 15.15 10.30
N LEU A 57 -1.74 13.82 10.22
CA LEU A 57 -1.48 13.00 11.40
C LEU A 57 -0.15 13.34 12.06
N ILE A 58 0.92 13.57 11.28
CA ILE A 58 2.23 13.94 11.83
C ILE A 58 2.14 15.30 12.53
N VAL A 59 1.49 16.28 11.89
CA VAL A 59 1.25 17.62 12.47
C VAL A 59 0.48 17.49 13.79
N LEU A 60 -0.66 16.79 13.81
CA LEU A 60 -1.47 16.58 15.02
C LEU A 60 -0.70 15.86 16.14
N ALA A 61 0.10 14.86 15.78
CA ALA A 61 0.87 14.08 16.75
C ALA A 61 2.03 14.88 17.36
N VAL A 62 2.74 15.67 16.55
CA VAL A 62 3.99 16.33 16.95
C VAL A 62 3.75 17.75 17.48
N LEU A 63 2.95 18.55 16.77
CA LEU A 63 2.73 19.95 17.12
C LEU A 63 1.65 20.08 18.19
N ASP A 64 0.48 19.45 17.96
CA ASP A 64 -0.63 19.50 18.91
C ASP A 64 -0.48 18.51 20.08
N ARG A 65 0.58 17.68 20.06
CA ARG A 65 0.87 16.64 21.06
C ARG A 65 -0.33 15.73 21.34
N ASN A 66 -1.12 15.45 20.31
CA ASN A 66 -2.32 14.64 20.46
C ASN A 66 -1.96 13.14 20.60
N PRO A 67 -2.24 12.50 21.75
CA PRO A 67 -1.85 11.12 21.99
C PRO A 67 -2.60 10.11 21.09
N PHE A 68 -3.83 10.42 20.67
CA PHE A 68 -4.59 9.57 19.76
C PHE A 68 -4.01 9.59 18.35
N ALA A 69 -3.62 10.77 17.87
CA ALA A 69 -2.93 10.90 16.58
C ALA A 69 -1.58 10.18 16.59
N ALA A 70 -0.82 10.29 17.69
CA ALA A 70 0.44 9.58 17.85
C ALA A 70 0.24 8.05 17.85
N ALA A 71 -0.78 7.54 18.55
CA ALA A 71 -1.11 6.11 18.54
C ALA A 71 -1.53 5.62 17.15
N ALA A 72 -2.38 6.38 16.43
CA ALA A 72 -2.78 6.07 15.07
C ALA A 72 -1.57 6.05 14.11
N LEU A 73 -0.71 7.07 14.20
CA LEU A 73 0.52 7.17 13.42
C LEU A 73 1.44 5.97 13.70
N PHE A 74 1.59 5.58 14.96
CA PHE A 74 2.39 4.42 15.36
C PHE A 74 1.83 3.11 14.80
N LEU A 75 0.51 2.90 14.87
CA LEU A 75 -0.14 1.71 14.31
C LEU A 75 0.02 1.65 12.79
N ILE A 76 -0.23 2.76 12.09
CA ILE A 76 -0.09 2.84 10.63
C ILE A 76 1.37 2.62 10.23
N ALA A 77 2.33 3.20 10.95
CA ALA A 77 3.75 2.98 10.72
C ALA A 77 4.13 1.51 10.95
N GLY A 78 3.65 0.90 12.02
CA GLY A 78 3.87 -0.53 12.32
C GLY A 78 3.32 -1.44 11.22
N MET A 79 2.11 -1.19 10.74
CA MET A 79 1.51 -1.93 9.62
C MET A 79 2.30 -1.70 8.32
N THR A 80 2.77 -0.48 8.06
CA THR A 80 3.59 -0.17 6.90
C THR A 80 4.91 -0.96 6.93
N VAL A 81 5.57 -1.01 8.10
CA VAL A 81 6.81 -1.77 8.29
C VAL A 81 6.59 -3.27 8.07
N ASP A 82 5.50 -3.84 8.58
CA ASP A 82 5.15 -5.25 8.33
C ASP A 82 4.97 -5.52 6.82
N VAL A 83 4.27 -4.65 6.10
CA VAL A 83 4.10 -4.76 4.64
C VAL A 83 5.44 -4.66 3.91
N VAL A 84 6.30 -3.69 4.26
CA VAL A 84 7.63 -3.52 3.65
C VAL A 84 8.53 -4.72 3.95
N TYR A 85 8.48 -5.25 5.17
CA TYR A 85 9.23 -6.44 5.56
C TYR A 85 8.76 -7.67 4.77
N ARG A 86 7.44 -7.87 4.66
CA ARG A 86 6.85 -8.94 3.83
C ARG A 86 7.20 -8.79 2.36
N ALA A 87 7.22 -7.58 1.83
CA ALA A 87 7.60 -7.29 0.45
C ALA A 87 9.05 -7.66 0.11
N ARG A 88 9.93 -7.72 1.12
CA ARG A 88 11.30 -8.21 0.94
C ARG A 88 11.34 -9.72 0.68
N SER A 89 10.37 -10.47 1.20
CA SER A 89 10.30 -11.94 1.08
C SER A 89 9.42 -12.41 -0.08
N ARG A 90 8.52 -11.57 -0.59
CA ARG A 90 7.55 -11.93 -1.63
C ARG A 90 7.47 -10.83 -2.70
N PRO A 91 7.79 -11.13 -3.98
CA PRO A 91 7.79 -10.12 -5.05
C PRO A 91 6.42 -9.51 -5.30
N SER A 92 5.33 -10.22 -4.96
CA SER A 92 3.93 -9.81 -5.06
C SER A 92 3.50 -8.71 -4.06
N TYR A 93 4.41 -8.04 -3.36
CA TYR A 93 4.09 -6.85 -2.54
C TYR A 93 4.99 -5.66 -2.87
N ARG A 94 5.83 -5.76 -3.91
CA ARG A 94 6.82 -4.70 -4.21
C ARG A 94 6.13 -3.43 -4.66
N ASN A 95 5.08 -3.52 -5.48
CA ASN A 95 4.39 -2.34 -6.00
C ASN A 95 3.60 -1.64 -4.88
N GLY A 96 2.93 -2.42 -4.03
CA GLY A 96 2.26 -1.91 -2.82
C GLY A 96 3.23 -1.23 -1.85
N ALA A 97 4.40 -1.83 -1.61
CA ALA A 97 5.42 -1.23 -0.75
C ALA A 97 6.00 0.08 -1.33
N LEU A 98 6.21 0.14 -2.65
CA LEU A 98 6.63 1.37 -3.33
C LEU A 98 5.57 2.46 -3.22
N LEU A 99 4.29 2.13 -3.42
CA LEU A 99 3.17 3.07 -3.30
C LEU A 99 3.08 3.64 -1.89
N LEU A 100 3.16 2.78 -0.86
CA LEU A 100 3.18 3.21 0.54
C LEU A 100 4.40 4.10 0.83
N GLY A 101 5.57 3.76 0.29
CA GLY A 101 6.77 4.58 0.39
C GLY A 101 6.58 5.98 -0.22
N LEU A 102 5.94 6.08 -1.39
CA LEU A 102 5.62 7.36 -2.04
C LEU A 102 4.65 8.20 -1.21
N ILE A 103 3.62 7.58 -0.63
CA ILE A 103 2.66 8.24 0.27
C ILE A 103 3.38 8.83 1.49
N TRP A 104 4.25 8.05 2.14
CA TRP A 104 5.02 8.53 3.28
C TRP A 104 5.98 9.66 2.92
N LEU A 105 6.70 9.52 1.81
CA LEU A 105 7.61 10.56 1.33
C LEU A 105 6.86 11.87 1.05
N LEU A 106 5.72 11.79 0.37
CA LEU A 106 4.89 12.97 0.12
C LEU A 106 4.34 13.57 1.40
N GLY A 107 3.91 12.73 2.36
CA GLY A 107 3.45 13.19 3.68
C GLY A 107 4.54 13.92 4.47
N LEU A 108 5.79 13.44 4.43
CA LEU A 108 6.93 14.14 5.04
C LEU A 108 7.22 15.47 4.36
N VAL A 109 7.15 15.53 3.02
CA VAL A 109 7.30 16.79 2.27
C VAL A 109 6.22 17.79 2.66
N PHE A 110 4.95 17.37 2.68
CA PHE A 110 3.84 18.23 3.09
C PHE A 110 3.93 18.68 4.54
N THR A 111 4.34 17.80 5.45
CA THR A 111 4.61 18.15 6.85
C THR A 111 5.70 19.21 6.94
N GLY A 112 6.83 19.00 6.25
CA GLY A 112 7.94 19.95 6.22
C GLY A 112 7.52 21.31 5.68
N LEU A 113 6.72 21.33 4.62
CA LEU A 113 6.13 22.55 4.07
C LEU A 113 5.17 23.23 5.05
N ALA A 114 4.31 22.47 5.74
CA ALA A 114 3.38 23.01 6.73
C ALA A 114 4.11 23.64 7.93
N VAL A 115 5.18 23.00 8.40
CA VAL A 115 6.03 23.53 9.48
C VAL A 115 6.81 24.76 9.00
N TRP A 116 7.41 24.71 7.81
CA TRP A 116 8.22 25.80 7.27
C TRP A 116 7.40 27.05 6.93
N SER A 117 6.20 26.87 6.35
CA SER A 117 5.31 27.97 5.95
C SER A 117 4.66 28.71 7.12
N GLY A 118 4.85 28.26 8.36
CA GLY A 118 4.23 28.89 9.52
C GLY A 118 2.74 28.57 9.68
N ILE A 119 2.13 27.82 8.76
CA ILE A 119 0.72 27.39 8.85
C ILE A 119 0.49 26.55 10.12
N ALA A 120 1.50 25.77 10.52
CA ALA A 120 1.52 25.02 11.78
C ALA A 120 1.51 25.88 13.05
N PHE A 121 1.84 27.17 12.98
CA PHE A 121 1.95 28.08 14.14
C PHE A 121 0.90 29.20 14.12
N ALA A 122 0.02 29.24 13.13
CA ALA A 122 -0.97 30.30 12.97
C ALA A 122 -2.19 30.17 13.91
N HIS A 123 -2.08 29.42 15.02
CA HIS A 123 -3.13 29.24 16.01
C HIS A 123 -2.70 29.67 17.41
#